data_AF-A0A7C7PGR8-F1
#
_entry.id   AF-A0A7C7PGR8-F1
#
_cell.length_a   1.000
_cell.length_b   1.000
_cell.length_c   1.000
_cell.angle_alpha   90.00
_cell.angle_beta   90.00
_cell.angle_gamma   90.00
#
_symmetry.space_group_name_H-M   'P 1'
#
loop_
_entity.id
_entity.type
_entity.pdbx_description
1 polymer ?
#
loop_
_entity_poly.entity_id
_entity_poly.type
_entity_poly.pdbx_seq_one_letter_code
_entity_poly.pdbx_strand_id
1 'polypeptide(L)' 'MSPLIRAARSASESTVPPLEVLMATGSIGSPSLLQRSGIGSAHHLESLGIEVQCDSPGV' A
#
# COMPACT_ATOMS: atom_id res chain seq x y z
N MET A 1 -0.70 -34.04 -34.19
CA MET A 1 -0.70 -32.82 -33.36
C MET A 1 -0.89 -33.27 -31.91
N SER A 2 0.20 -33.50 -31.17
CA SER A 2 0.17 -34.12 -29.84
C SER A 2 -0.23 -33.09 -28.77
N PRO A 3 -1.12 -33.41 -27.81
CA PRO A 3 -1.40 -32.52 -26.68
C PRO A 3 -0.30 -32.67 -25.62
N LEU A 4 0.23 -31.55 -25.13
CA LEU A 4 1.25 -31.52 -24.08
C LEU A 4 0.59 -31.70 -22.69
N ILE A 5 1.02 -32.75 -22.01
CA ILE A 5 0.66 -33.13 -20.64
C ILE A 5 1.08 -32.02 -19.66
N ARG A 6 0.12 -31.46 -18.91
CA ARG A 6 0.37 -30.51 -17.82
C ARG A 6 0.84 -31.27 -16.59
N ALA A 7 2.14 -31.24 -16.32
CA ALA A 7 2.71 -31.77 -15.09
C ALA A 7 2.17 -30.98 -13.88
N ALA A 8 1.44 -31.66 -12.99
CA ALA A 8 0.99 -31.11 -11.72
C ALA A 8 2.20 -30.98 -10.77
N ARG A 9 2.82 -29.80 -10.75
CA ARG A 9 3.80 -29.44 -9.70
C ARG A 9 3.02 -29.19 -8.41
N SER A 10 3.16 -30.08 -7.44
CA SER A 10 2.78 -29.81 -6.05
C SER A 10 3.73 -28.76 -5.49
N ALA A 11 3.31 -27.50 -5.47
CA ALA A 11 3.98 -26.44 -4.74
C ALA A 11 3.21 -26.22 -3.44
N SER A 12 3.88 -26.43 -2.30
CA SER A 12 3.37 -26.01 -1.00
C SER A 12 3.27 -24.48 -1.03
N GLU A 13 2.05 -23.96 -1.10
CA GLU A 13 1.81 -22.52 -1.16
C GLU A 13 1.97 -21.94 0.25
N SER A 14 3.14 -21.37 0.51
CA SER A 14 3.43 -20.68 1.76
C SER A 14 2.92 -19.24 1.64
N THR A 15 1.75 -18.97 2.21
CA THR A 15 1.22 -17.61 2.33
C THR A 15 1.94 -16.91 3.48
N VAL A 16 2.68 -15.84 3.17
CA VAL A 16 3.17 -14.93 4.20
C VAL A 16 2.01 -14.10 4.75
N PRO A 17 1.90 -13.93 6.08
CA PRO A 17 0.87 -13.07 6.64
C PRO A 17 1.10 -11.61 6.22
N PRO A 18 0.04 -10.80 6.11
CA PRO A 18 0.19 -9.37 5.81
C PRO A 18 0.96 -8.68 6.94
N LEU A 19 1.80 -7.73 6.56
CA LEU A 19 2.51 -6.88 7.52
C LEU A 19 1.60 -5.72 7.95
N GLU A 20 1.57 -5.46 9.25
CA GLU A 20 0.87 -4.31 9.83
C GLU A 20 1.87 -3.27 10.30
N VAL A 21 1.52 -1.99 10.15
CA VAL A 21 2.37 -0.85 10.55
C VAL A 21 1.58 0.08 11.47
N LEU A 22 2.11 0.33 12.67
CA LEU A 22 1.56 1.26 13.64
C LEU A 22 2.33 2.57 13.64
N MET A 23 1.60 3.69 13.70
CA MET A 23 2.16 5.03 13.72
C MET A 23 2.28 5.55 15.15
N ALA A 24 3.50 5.90 15.56
CA ALA A 24 3.80 6.40 16.90
C ALA A 24 4.62 7.70 16.90
N THR A 25 4.56 8.48 15.81
CA THR A 25 5.33 9.72 15.62
C THR A 25 4.63 10.97 16.19
N GLY A 26 3.59 10.78 17.01
CA GLY A 26 2.85 11.86 17.68
C GLY A 26 1.95 12.68 16.74
N SER A 27 1.20 13.64 17.29
CA SER A 27 0.18 14.40 16.55
C SER A 27 0.73 15.30 15.44
N ILE A 28 2.02 15.64 15.47
CA ILE A 28 2.68 16.44 14.42
C ILE A 28 3.35 15.53 13.38
N GLY A 29 4.06 14.50 13.85
CA GLY A 29 4.80 13.60 12.97
C GLY A 29 3.91 12.64 12.19
N SER A 30 2.81 12.17 12.79
CA SER A 30 1.89 11.23 12.16
C SER A 30 1.22 11.80 10.90
N PRO A 31 0.52 12.95 10.93
CA PRO A 31 -0.09 13.49 9.71
C PRO A 31 0.95 13.84 8.66
N SER A 32 2.11 14.37 9.06
CA SER A 32 3.21 14.69 8.14
C SER A 32 3.75 13.45 7.42
N LEU A 33 3.81 12.30 8.08
CA LEU A 33 4.23 11.05 7.46
C LEU A 33 3.14 10.51 6.52
N LEU A 34 1.88 10.49 6.95
CA LEU A 34 0.75 10.06 6.11
C LEU A 34 0.68 10.86 4.81
N GLN A 35 0.74 12.19 4.89
CA GLN A 35 0.64 13.06 3.71
C GLN A 35 1.79 12.81 2.72
N ARG A 36 3.03 12.65 3.21
CA ARG A 36 4.18 12.29 2.35
C ARG A 36 4.09 10.89 1.75
N SER A 37 3.35 9.99 2.39
CA SER A 37 3.03 8.66 1.87
C SER A 37 1.81 8.66 0.93
N GLY A 38 1.24 9.82 0.61
CA GLY A 38 0.09 9.93 -0.29
C GLY A 38 -1.27 9.76 0.38
N ILE A 39 -1.35 9.88 1.71
CA ILE A 39 -2.58 9.77 2.50
C ILE A 39 -2.90 11.13 3.12
N GLY A 40 -3.93 11.81 2.63
CA GLY A 40 -4.25 13.19 3.01
C GLY A 40 -5.23 13.84 2.02
N SER A 41 -5.48 15.14 2.12
CA SER A 41 -6.35 15.84 1.16
C SER A 41 -5.82 15.72 -0.28
N ALA A 42 -6.59 15.12 -1.18
CA ALA A 42 -6.20 14.90 -2.57
C ALA A 42 -5.74 16.18 -3.27
N HIS A 43 -6.53 17.25 -3.19
CA HIS A 43 -6.16 18.55 -3.80
C HIS A 43 -4.83 19.09 -3.28
N HIS A 44 -4.56 18.96 -1.98
CA HIS A 44 -3.29 19.39 -1.41
C HIS A 44 -2.13 18.53 -1.90
N LEU A 45 -2.28 17.20 -1.88
CA LEU A 45 -1.26 16.25 -2.33
C LEU A 45 -0.95 16.42 -3.82
N GLU A 46 -1.96 16.54 -4.66
CA GLU A 46 -1.82 16.79 -6.10
C GLU A 46 -1.11 18.12 -6.38
N SER A 47 -1.42 19.18 -5.62
CA SER A 47 -0.73 20.48 -5.76
C SER A 47 0.78 20.40 -5.45
N LEU A 48 1.20 19.39 -4.67
CA LEU A 48 2.58 19.11 -4.33
C LEU A 48 3.23 18.04 -5.23
N GLY A 49 2.48 17.48 -6.19
CA GLY A 49 2.94 16.40 -7.05
C GLY A 49 3.10 15.04 -6.35
N ILE A 50 2.38 14.82 -5.24
CA ILE A 50 2.36 13.56 -4.51
C ILE A 50 1.24 12.67 -5.06
N GLU A 51 1.53 11.42 -5.37
CA GLU A 51 0.52 10.44 -5.78
C GLU A 51 -0.47 10.19 -4.64
N VAL A 52 -1.77 10.36 -4.92
CA VAL A 52 -2.83 10.15 -3.94
C VAL A 52 -3.11 8.66 -3.80
N GLN A 53 -2.64 8.06 -2.71
CA GLN A 53 -2.94 6.68 -2.32
C GLN A 53 -4.28 6.58 -1.59
N CYS A 54 -4.65 7.61 -0.83
CA CYS A 54 -5.93 7.69 -0.14
C CYS A 54 -6.33 9.16 0.11
N ASP A 55 -7.48 9.59 -0.39
CA ASP A 55 -8.04 10.91 -0.09
C ASP A 55 -8.64 10.92 1.32
N SER A 56 -7.95 11.59 2.23
CA SER A 56 -8.36 11.73 3.63
C SER A 56 -8.18 13.17 4.09
N PRO A 57 -9.18 14.05 3.89
CA PRO A 57 -9.07 15.49 4.20
C PRO A 57 -8.90 15.83 5.68
N GLY A 58 -9.12 14.87 6.59
CA GLY A 58 -8.98 15.04 8.04
C GLY A 58 -7.61 14.68 8.62
N VAL A 59 -6.69 14.20 7.77
CA VAL A 59 -5.28 13.94 8.10
C VAL A 59 -4.45 15.20 7.92
#